data_AF-A0A6N2I049-F1
#
_entry.id   AF-A0A6N2I049-F1
#
_cell.length_a   1.000
_cell.length_b   1.000
_cell.length_c   1.000
_cell.angle_alpha   90.00
_cell.angle_beta   90.00
_cell.angle_gamma   90.00
#
_symmetry.space_group_name_H-M   'P 1'
#
loop_
_entity.id
_entity.type
_entity.pdbx_description
1 polymer ?
#
loop_
_entity_poly.entity_id
_entity_poly.type
_entity_poly.pdbx_seq_one_letter_code
_entity_poly.pdbx_strand_id
1 'polypeptide(L)'
;MTVTYVIDGSRVTGLERFWEVIGEAVNGPGGYFGRNLDALADCLGGGMGTPDDGDFVFEWRDHALSARALGHEETARQLRRSLERAHPTNRPAMRERLDEALAGRGPTLFDLIVGILADDATPGTLRLS
;
A
#
# COMPACT_ATOMS: atom_id res chain seq x y z
N MET A 1 12.58 15.68 -15.06
CA MET A 1 12.95 14.39 -15.70
C MET A 1 12.30 13.38 -14.79
N THR A 2 11.22 12.75 -15.24
CA THR A 2 10.40 11.96 -14.32
C THR A 2 11.18 10.77 -13.76
N VAL A 3 11.35 10.74 -12.45
CA VAL A 3 11.98 9.61 -11.75
C VAL A 3 11.00 8.45 -11.71
N THR A 4 11.46 7.24 -12.03
CA THR A 4 10.63 6.03 -11.96
C THR A 4 11.13 5.14 -10.83
N TYR A 5 10.28 4.91 -9.84
CA TYR A 5 10.51 3.96 -8.76
C TYR A 5 9.82 2.64 -9.08
N VAL A 6 10.58 1.54 -9.09
CA VAL A 6 10.05 0.23 -9.48
C VAL A 6 9.70 -0.59 -8.23
N ILE A 7 8.42 -0.93 -8.10
CA ILE A 7 7.93 -1.90 -7.12
C ILE A 7 7.91 -3.26 -7.81
N ASP A 8 8.79 -4.16 -7.37
CA ASP A 8 8.82 -5.55 -7.84
C ASP A 8 7.72 -6.35 -7.12
N GLY A 9 6.58 -6.52 -7.79
CA GLY A 9 5.41 -7.17 -7.25
C GLY A 9 5.58 -8.66 -6.97
N SER A 10 6.58 -9.32 -7.56
CA SER A 10 6.93 -10.72 -7.27
C SER A 10 7.49 -10.90 -5.86
N ARG A 11 8.06 -9.84 -5.28
CA ARG A 11 8.59 -9.81 -3.91
C ARG A 11 7.53 -9.50 -2.86
N VAL A 12 6.35 -9.02 -3.27
CA VAL A 12 5.26 -8.65 -2.38
C VAL A 12 4.43 -9.89 -2.04
N THR A 13 4.69 -10.48 -0.88
CA THR A 13 4.00 -11.68 -0.37
C THR A 13 3.02 -11.40 0.77
N GLY A 14 2.77 -10.12 1.06
CA GLY A 14 1.87 -9.62 2.10
C GLY A 14 2.19 -8.17 2.46
N LEU A 15 1.42 -7.60 3.38
CA LEU A 15 1.49 -6.16 3.68
C LEU A 15 2.85 -5.74 4.24
N GLU A 16 3.44 -6.56 5.12
CA GLU A 16 4.73 -6.26 5.75
C GLU A 16 5.86 -6.21 4.72
N ARG A 17 5.85 -7.13 3.73
CA ARG A 17 6.83 -7.13 2.64
C ARG A 17 6.61 -6.01 1.65
N PHE A 18 5.36 -5.60 1.41
CA PHE A 18 5.09 -4.42 0.59
C PHE A 18 5.85 -3.18 1.09
N TRP A 19 5.81 -2.90 2.40
CA TRP A 19 6.51 -1.74 2.98
C TRP A 19 8.02 -1.76 2.77
N GLU A 20 8.62 -2.95 2.79
CA GLU A 20 10.05 -3.11 2.54
C GLU A 20 10.36 -2.90 1.06
N VAL A 21 9.58 -3.50 0.16
CA VAL A 21 9.79 -3.37 -1.29
C VAL A 21 9.68 -1.93 -1.74
N ILE A 22 8.65 -1.20 -1.30
CA ILE A 22 8.49 0.22 -1.68
C ILE A 22 9.56 1.12 -1.03
N GLY A 23 9.92 0.85 0.23
CA GLY A 23 11.00 1.55 0.91
C GLY A 23 12.34 1.37 0.22
N GLU A 24 12.62 0.15 -0.24
CA GLU A 24 13.81 -0.15 -1.02
C GLU A 24 13.82 0.49 -2.41
N ALA A 25 12.66 0.53 -3.07
CA ALA A 25 12.52 1.17 -4.37
C ALA A 25 12.87 2.65 -4.31
N VAL A 26 12.42 3.36 -3.26
CA VAL A 26 12.62 4.81 -3.14
C VAL A 26 13.98 5.16 -2.51
N ASN A 27 14.35 4.48 -1.42
CA ASN A 27 15.48 4.89 -0.56
C ASN A 27 16.63 3.86 -0.49
N GLY A 28 16.64 2.86 -1.39
CA GLY A 28 17.67 1.83 -1.45
C GLY A 28 17.54 0.74 -0.36
N PRO A 29 18.45 -0.25 -0.30
CA PRO A 29 18.32 -1.42 0.58
C PRO A 29 18.00 -1.09 2.05
N GLY A 30 16.90 -1.62 2.57
CA GLY A 30 16.40 -1.32 3.92
C GLY A 30 15.76 0.06 4.09
N GLY A 31 15.54 0.79 3.00
CA GLY A 31 14.95 2.12 2.97
C GLY A 31 13.53 2.17 3.53
N TYR A 32 13.11 3.36 3.92
CA TYR A 32 11.78 3.63 4.47
C TYR A 32 10.94 4.42 3.47
N PHE A 33 9.70 4.02 3.25
CA PHE A 33 8.71 4.81 2.53
C PHE A 33 7.30 4.49 3.06
N GLY A 34 7.13 4.62 4.38
CA GLY A 34 5.91 4.25 5.10
C GLY A 34 5.94 2.83 5.69
N ARG A 35 5.21 2.62 6.79
CA ARG A 35 4.99 1.32 7.45
C ARG A 35 3.50 1.04 7.74
N ASN A 36 2.63 1.91 7.25
CA ASN A 36 1.18 1.82 7.28
C ASN A 36 0.61 2.72 6.16
N LEU A 37 -0.71 2.69 5.94
CA LEU A 37 -1.36 3.42 4.85
C LEU A 37 -1.25 4.95 5.00
N ASP A 38 -1.41 5.49 6.21
CA ASP A 38 -1.31 6.94 6.46
C ASP A 38 0.12 7.43 6.24
N ALA A 39 1.11 6.71 6.77
CA ALA A 39 2.52 7.02 6.60
C ALA A 39 2.99 6.90 5.14
N LEU A 40 2.38 6.00 4.35
CA LEU A 40 2.60 5.95 2.91
C LEU A 40 2.10 7.23 2.25
N ALA A 41 0.85 7.63 2.55
CA ALA A 41 0.26 8.86 2.01
C ALA A 41 1.09 10.10 2.41
N ASP A 42 1.56 10.17 3.65
CA ASP A 42 2.44 11.25 4.12
C ASP A 42 3.76 11.31 3.32
N CYS A 43 4.38 10.16 3.02
CA CYS A 43 5.62 10.10 2.26
C CYS A 43 5.46 10.57 0.80
N LEU A 44 4.28 10.40 0.21
CA LEU A 44 3.98 10.90 -1.14
C LEU A 44 3.96 12.44 -1.20
N GLY A 45 3.74 13.11 -0.06
CA GLY A 45 3.78 14.56 0.06
C GLY A 45 5.17 15.21 -0.11
N GLY A 46 6.23 14.41 -0.24
CA GLY A 46 7.60 14.87 -0.47
C GLY A 46 8.51 14.84 0.77
N GLY A 47 9.80 15.11 0.56
CA GLY A 47 10.82 15.17 1.64
C GLY A 47 11.28 13.81 2.18
N MET A 48 10.81 12.70 1.59
CA MET A 48 11.06 11.33 2.07
C MET A 48 11.75 10.45 1.00
N GLY A 49 12.61 11.05 0.17
CA GLY A 49 13.39 10.35 -0.87
C GLY A 49 12.85 10.51 -2.29
N THR A 50 11.69 11.13 -2.45
CA THR A 50 11.15 11.58 -3.74
C THR A 50 11.76 12.91 -4.18
N PRO A 51 11.75 13.25 -5.48
CA PRO A 51 12.27 14.52 -5.99
C PRO A 51 11.53 15.74 -5.43
N ASP A 52 12.26 16.84 -5.20
CA ASP A 52 11.71 18.10 -4.66
C ASP A 52 10.69 18.76 -5.62
N ASP A 53 10.78 18.48 -6.92
CA ASP A 53 9.85 18.98 -7.94
C ASP A 53 8.57 18.16 -8.07
N GLY A 54 8.47 17.04 -7.33
CA GLY A 54 7.33 16.12 -7.37
C GLY A 54 7.19 15.32 -8.67
N ASP A 55 8.16 15.39 -9.60
CA ASP A 55 8.12 14.70 -10.90
C ASP A 55 8.61 13.26 -10.77
N PHE A 56 7.77 12.39 -10.22
CA PHE A 56 8.04 10.95 -10.10
C PHE A 56 6.83 10.07 -10.36
N VAL A 57 7.08 8.81 -10.67
CA VAL A 57 6.06 7.77 -10.87
C VAL A 57 6.50 6.45 -10.24
N PHE A 58 5.55 5.66 -9.78
CA PHE A 58 5.73 4.27 -9.42
C PHE A 58 5.38 3.36 -10.59
N GLU A 59 6.29 2.45 -10.94
CA GLU A 59 6.01 1.32 -11.82
C GLU A 59 5.89 0.06 -10.97
N TRP A 60 4.69 -0.49 -10.84
CA TRP A 60 4.43 -1.72 -10.12
C TRP A 60 4.37 -2.90 -11.09
N ARG A 61 5.48 -3.62 -11.19
CA ARG A 61 5.63 -4.79 -12.08
C ARG A 61 5.09 -6.03 -11.40
N ASP A 62 4.56 -6.97 -12.19
CA ASP A 62 3.98 -8.21 -11.68
C ASP A 62 2.91 -7.95 -10.61
N HIS A 63 2.17 -6.84 -10.75
CA HIS A 63 1.22 -6.37 -9.75
C HIS A 63 0.13 -7.41 -9.47
N ALA A 64 -0.19 -8.28 -10.42
CA ALA A 64 -1.14 -9.38 -10.23
C ALA A 64 -0.70 -10.37 -9.14
N LEU A 65 0.61 -10.57 -8.91
CA LEU A 65 1.12 -11.37 -7.80
C LEU A 65 0.89 -10.64 -6.47
N SER A 66 1.17 -9.33 -6.44
CA SER A 66 0.87 -8.49 -5.28
C SER A 66 -0.62 -8.43 -4.97
N ALA A 67 -1.48 -8.32 -5.97
CA ALA A 67 -2.94 -8.28 -5.81
C ALA A 67 -3.48 -9.56 -5.18
N ARG A 68 -2.91 -10.72 -5.54
CA ARG A 68 -3.23 -12.00 -4.87
C ARG A 68 -2.74 -12.00 -3.43
N ALA A 69 -1.50 -11.57 -3.19
CA ALA A 69 -0.88 -11.58 -1.86
C ALA A 69 -1.49 -10.55 -0.89
N LEU A 70 -2.00 -9.43 -1.41
CA LEU A 70 -2.64 -8.33 -0.67
C LEU A 70 -4.17 -8.37 -0.80
N GLY A 71 -4.72 -9.51 -1.24
CA GLY A 71 -6.14 -9.72 -1.43
C GLY A 71 -6.92 -9.84 -0.11
N HIS A 72 -8.18 -10.26 -0.21
CA HIS A 72 -9.11 -10.32 0.92
C HIS A 72 -8.61 -11.12 2.14
N GLU A 73 -7.88 -12.22 1.93
CA GLU A 73 -7.32 -13.01 3.03
C GLU A 73 -6.33 -12.20 3.87
N GLU A 74 -5.45 -11.45 3.20
CA GLU A 74 -4.48 -10.57 3.85
C GLU A 74 -5.17 -9.38 4.52
N THR A 75 -6.18 -8.80 3.86
CA THR A 75 -7.03 -7.76 4.44
C THR A 75 -7.69 -8.23 5.74
N ALA A 76 -8.30 -9.42 5.73
CA ALA A 76 -8.93 -10.01 6.90
C ALA A 76 -7.91 -10.29 8.01
N ARG A 77 -6.72 -10.78 7.66
CA ARG A 77 -5.61 -11.00 8.62
C ARG A 77 -5.23 -9.71 9.33
N GLN A 78 -5.05 -8.62 8.59
CA GLN A 78 -4.66 -7.33 9.17
C GLN A 78 -5.80 -6.70 9.99
N LEU A 79 -7.05 -6.81 9.54
CA LEU A 79 -8.22 -6.33 10.30
C LEU A 79 -8.35 -7.06 11.64
N ARG A 80 -8.13 -8.39 11.69
CA ARG A 80 -8.12 -9.15 12.96
C ARG A 80 -7.05 -8.64 13.92
N ARG A 81 -5.81 -8.45 13.46
CA ARG A 81 -4.73 -7.92 14.29
C ARG A 81 -5.06 -6.51 14.82
N SER A 82 -5.63 -5.66 13.99
CA SER A 82 -6.01 -4.31 14.42
C SER A 82 -7.17 -4.31 15.42
N LEU A 83 -8.13 -5.24 15.30
CA LEU A 83 -9.25 -5.37 16.24
C LEU A 83 -8.79 -5.68 17.67
N GLU A 84 -7.68 -6.40 17.86
CA GLU A 84 -7.10 -6.67 19.18
C GLU A 84 -6.75 -5.39 19.93
N ARG A 85 -6.36 -4.34 19.19
CA ARG A 85 -5.88 -3.05 19.73
C ARG A 85 -6.87 -1.90 19.52
N ALA A 86 -7.95 -2.14 18.79
CA ALA A 86 -8.91 -1.11 18.42
C ALA A 86 -9.70 -0.58 19.63
N HIS A 87 -9.92 0.73 19.66
CA HIS A 87 -10.82 1.38 20.62
C HIS A 87 -12.26 0.86 20.47
N PRO A 88 -13.03 0.66 21.57
CA PRO A 88 -14.38 0.08 21.50
C PRO A 88 -15.33 0.72 20.49
N THR A 89 -15.23 2.04 20.27
CA THR A 89 -16.08 2.77 19.32
C THR A 89 -15.84 2.37 17.86
N ASN A 90 -14.62 1.95 17.51
CA ASN A 90 -14.26 1.60 16.14
C ASN A 90 -14.44 0.10 15.86
N ARG A 91 -14.52 -0.73 16.91
CA ARG A 91 -14.63 -2.19 16.79
C ARG A 91 -15.84 -2.66 15.97
N PRO A 92 -17.06 -2.09 16.07
CA PRO A 92 -18.19 -2.54 15.27
C PRO A 92 -17.93 -2.40 13.76
N ALA A 93 -17.52 -1.20 13.32
CA ALA A 93 -17.23 -0.92 11.92
C ALA A 93 -16.04 -1.76 11.40
N MET A 94 -15.00 -1.96 12.21
CA MET A 94 -13.87 -2.82 11.82
C MET A 94 -14.27 -4.29 11.70
N ARG A 95 -15.22 -4.77 12.52
CA ARG A 95 -15.72 -6.14 12.45
C ARG A 95 -16.60 -6.36 11.22
N GLU A 96 -17.44 -5.39 10.87
CA GLU A 96 -18.19 -5.42 9.62
C GLU A 96 -17.27 -5.51 8.40
N ARG A 97 -16.22 -4.67 8.34
CA ARG A 97 -15.20 -4.75 7.29
C ARG A 97 -14.47 -6.09 7.26
N LEU A 98 -14.24 -6.71 8.43
CA LEU A 98 -13.65 -8.04 8.50
C LEU A 98 -14.59 -9.09 7.91
N ASP A 99 -15.88 -9.03 8.23
CA ASP A 99 -16.89 -9.95 7.71
C ASP A 99 -17.06 -9.81 6.19
N GLU A 100 -16.98 -8.60 5.65
CA GLU A 100 -16.94 -8.35 4.21
C GLU A 100 -15.70 -8.98 3.57
N ALA A 101 -14.51 -8.72 4.11
CA ALA A 101 -13.27 -9.27 3.58
C ALA A 101 -13.28 -10.80 3.61
N LEU A 102 -13.72 -11.42 4.71
CA LEU A 102 -13.83 -12.89 4.80
C LEU A 102 -14.80 -13.48 3.79
N ALA A 103 -15.78 -12.70 3.34
CA ALA A 103 -16.74 -13.11 2.32
C ALA A 103 -16.30 -12.73 0.89
N GLY A 104 -15.05 -12.28 0.70
CA GLY A 104 -14.52 -11.88 -0.60
C GLY A 104 -15.14 -10.60 -1.15
N ARG A 105 -15.55 -9.69 -0.26
CA ARG A 105 -16.18 -8.40 -0.60
C ARG A 105 -15.40 -7.23 0.00
N GLY A 106 -15.77 -6.02 -0.45
CA GLY A 106 -15.14 -4.78 -0.02
C GLY A 106 -13.78 -4.54 -0.69
N PRO A 107 -13.08 -3.47 -0.33
CA PRO A 107 -11.75 -3.19 -0.85
C PRO A 107 -10.69 -4.09 -0.20
N THR A 108 -9.76 -4.58 -1.00
CA THR A 108 -8.56 -5.29 -0.54
C THR A 108 -7.46 -4.33 -0.11
N LEU A 109 -6.38 -4.83 0.51
CA LEU A 109 -5.22 -3.98 0.80
C LEU A 109 -4.55 -3.51 -0.49
N PHE A 110 -4.57 -4.32 -1.55
CA PHE A 110 -4.09 -3.90 -2.86
C PHE A 110 -4.86 -2.69 -3.37
N ASP A 111 -6.21 -2.74 -3.32
CA ASP A 111 -7.06 -1.64 -3.79
C ASP A 111 -6.81 -0.35 -3.00
N LEU A 112 -6.65 -0.47 -1.68
CA LEU A 112 -6.36 0.68 -0.81
C LEU A 112 -5.00 1.30 -1.13
N ILE A 113 -3.96 0.47 -1.33
CA ILE A 113 -2.62 0.95 -1.66
C ILE A 113 -2.61 1.59 -3.05
N VAL A 114 -3.25 0.97 -4.04
CA VAL A 114 -3.40 1.53 -5.38
C VAL A 114 -4.10 2.88 -5.31
N GLY A 115 -5.17 3.00 -4.52
CA GLY A 115 -5.86 4.28 -4.30
C GLY A 115 -4.94 5.37 -3.74
N ILE A 116 -4.07 5.04 -2.79
CA ILE A 116 -3.09 5.98 -2.21
C ILE A 116 -2.01 6.36 -3.22
N LEU A 117 -1.46 5.39 -3.95
CA LEU A 117 -0.40 5.63 -4.94
C LEU A 117 -0.90 6.33 -6.21
N ALA A 118 -2.19 6.22 -6.51
CA ALA A 118 -2.82 6.80 -7.68
C ALA A 118 -3.57 8.12 -7.41
N ASP A 119 -3.55 8.61 -6.16
CA ASP A 119 -4.40 9.72 -5.69
C ASP A 119 -4.39 10.95 -6.63
N ASP A 120 -5.56 11.59 -6.74
CA ASP A 120 -6.00 12.48 -7.84
C ASP A 120 -5.25 13.83 -7.95
N ALA A 121 -4.34 14.14 -7.03
CA ALA A 121 -3.60 15.40 -7.02
C ALA A 121 -2.56 15.48 -8.14
N THR A 122 -2.11 14.35 -8.69
CA THR A 122 -1.16 14.30 -9.83
C THR A 122 -1.49 13.10 -10.74
N PRO A 123 -2.17 13.33 -11.88
CA PRO A 123 -2.40 12.26 -12.85
C PRO A 123 -1.08 11.66 -13.37
N GLY A 124 -0.89 10.35 -13.22
CA GLY A 124 0.23 9.60 -13.82
C GLY A 124 1.21 8.94 -12.84
N THR A 125 0.98 9.06 -11.52
CA THR A 125 1.92 8.62 -10.46
C THR A 125 2.02 7.09 -10.30
N LEU A 126 1.13 6.30 -10.90
CA LEU A 126 1.18 4.83 -10.83
C LEU A 126 0.98 4.18 -12.21
N ARG A 127 1.86 3.24 -12.54
CA ARG A 127 1.78 2.35 -13.70
C ARG A 127 1.75 0.91 -13.22
N LEU A 128 0.72 0.17 -13.59
CA LEU A 128 0.61 -1.27 -13.32
C LEU A 128 1.04 -2.04 -14.57
N SER A 129 2.03 -2.92 -14.44
CA SER A 129 2.55 -3.75 -15.53
C SER A 129 2.73 -5.21 -15.13
#